data_AF-A0A5K1H9Y1-F1
#
_entry.id   AF-A0A5K1H9Y1-F1
#
_cell.length_a   1.000
_cell.length_b   1.000
_cell.length_c   1.000
_cell.angle_alpha   90.00
_cell.angle_beta   90.00
_cell.angle_gamma   90.00
#
_symmetry.space_group_name_H-M   'P 1'
#
loop_
_entity.id
_entity.type
_entity.pdbx_description
1 polymer ?
#
loop_
_entity_poly.entity_id
_entity_poly.type
_entity_poly.pdbx_seq_one_letter_code
_entity_poly.pdbx_strand_id
1 'polypeptide(L)'
;YFKESYGKNIEDIFEEFDPEPIASGSVSQVYRAQYKGKKVAVKVRHPGVDKYIERDINILFFISYLASFISPSYEIPVSYSSLKKTLIEQIDFTFEMKNLNLFNEMFKDRKEVNFPSPIEENTKEMVLIESFVEGHPVTYYELNRHPLNKVIARLGSEAFFEMLMKNNFIHADCHGGNIFIEVKEESYNFFTEVYDFVKDLMYVLSYRLKAETVDSESLKQLYLEYCKEEI
;
A
#
# COMPACT_ATOMS: atom_id res chain seq x y z
N TYR A 1 16.68 -6.71 19.78
CA TYR A 1 16.50 -6.09 18.46
C TYR A 1 17.44 -4.91 18.23
N PHE A 2 17.24 -3.66 18.68
CA PHE A 2 18.22 -2.59 18.34
C PHE A 2 19.66 -2.88 18.80
N LYS A 3 19.85 -3.29 20.06
CA LYS A 3 21.16 -3.72 20.56
C LYS A 3 21.73 -4.94 19.85
N GLU A 4 20.87 -5.80 19.31
CA GLU A 4 21.25 -7.02 18.58
C GLU A 4 21.59 -6.72 17.11
N SER A 5 20.82 -5.85 16.46
CA SER A 5 20.97 -5.44 15.06
C SER A 5 22.07 -4.40 14.86
N TYR A 6 22.30 -3.52 15.84
CA TYR A 6 23.24 -2.39 15.72
C TYR A 6 24.34 -2.36 16.80
N GLY A 7 24.25 -3.17 17.86
CA GLY A 7 25.17 -3.07 19.00
C GLY A 7 25.04 -1.78 19.82
N LYS A 8 24.01 -0.97 19.54
CA LYS A 8 23.76 0.36 20.11
C LYS A 8 22.38 0.42 20.76
N ASN A 9 22.18 1.39 21.64
CA ASN A 9 20.84 1.69 22.17
C ASN A 9 20.06 2.55 21.17
N ILE A 10 18.76 2.70 21.38
CA ILE A 10 17.86 3.44 20.48
C ILE A 10 18.24 4.92 20.49
N GLU A 11 18.61 5.44 21.65
CA GLU A 11 19.00 6.82 21.91
C GLU A 11 20.32 7.19 21.22
N ASP A 12 21.13 6.20 20.83
CA ASP A 12 22.37 6.42 20.07
C ASP A 12 22.11 6.54 18.55
N ILE A 13 20.91 6.21 18.10
CA ILE A 13 20.52 6.13 16.68
C ILE A 13 19.54 7.24 16.32
N PHE A 14 18.56 7.51 17.18
CA PHE A 14 17.49 8.48 16.92
C PHE A 14 17.59 9.69 17.84
N GLU A 15 17.21 10.86 17.31
CA GLU A 15 17.07 12.09 18.10
C GLU A 15 15.86 12.00 19.04
N GLU A 16 14.77 11.44 18.53
CA GLU A 16 13.54 11.15 19.28
C GLU A 16 13.00 9.80 18.84
N PHE A 17 12.45 9.01 19.76
CA PHE A 17 11.80 7.73 19.46
C PHE A 17 10.54 7.61 20.32
N ASP A 18 9.38 7.45 19.67
CA ASP A 18 8.12 7.23 20.35
C ASP A 18 8.04 5.76 20.80
N PRO A 19 7.95 5.48 22.11
CA PRO A 19 7.86 4.11 22.59
C PRO A 19 6.52 3.45 22.28
N GLU A 20 5.48 4.22 21.93
CA GLU A 20 4.20 3.65 21.52
C GLU A 20 4.19 3.34 20.01
N PRO A 21 3.88 2.09 19.62
CA PRO A 21 3.81 1.75 18.20
C PRO A 21 2.59 2.41 17.56
N ILE A 22 2.79 3.04 16.40
CA ILE A 22 1.71 3.64 15.59
C ILE A 22 0.92 2.60 14.80
N ALA A 23 1.51 1.43 14.57
CA ALA A 23 0.87 0.30 13.93
C ALA A 23 1.51 -1.03 14.37
N SER A 24 0.74 -2.11 14.36
CA SER A 24 1.22 -3.46 14.64
C SER A 24 0.59 -4.45 13.69
N GLY A 25 1.42 -5.12 12.90
CA GLY A 25 1.04 -6.22 12.03
C GLY A 25 1.34 -7.59 12.64
N SER A 26 1.20 -8.64 11.83
CA SER A 26 1.46 -10.02 12.22
C SER A 26 2.94 -10.32 12.45
N VAL A 27 3.83 -9.68 11.69
CA VAL A 27 5.29 -9.96 11.70
C VAL A 27 6.12 -8.82 12.31
N SER A 28 5.57 -7.61 12.40
CA SER A 28 6.30 -6.44 12.85
C SER A 28 5.42 -5.37 13.47
N GLN A 29 6.07 -4.41 14.13
CA GLN A 29 5.48 -3.18 14.66
C GLN A 29 6.15 -1.98 14.01
N VAL A 30 5.40 -0.89 13.87
CA VAL A 30 5.89 0.36 13.32
C VAL A 30 5.89 1.41 14.42
N TYR A 31 7.02 2.09 14.58
CA TYR A 31 7.23 3.17 15.53
C TYR A 31 7.51 4.46 14.78
N ARG A 32 7.21 5.59 15.43
CA ARG A 32 7.56 6.91 14.93
C ARG A 32 8.85 7.37 15.60
N ALA A 33 9.78 7.93 14.83
CA ALA A 33 11.03 8.46 15.35
C ALA A 33 11.52 9.68 14.56
N GLN A 34 12.58 10.32 15.04
CA GLN A 34 13.32 11.36 14.34
C GLN A 34 14.78 10.93 14.10
N TYR A 35 15.23 11.07 12.86
CA TYR A 35 16.57 10.71 12.42
C TYR A 35 17.15 11.79 11.52
N LYS A 36 18.30 12.36 11.90
CA LYS A 36 18.98 13.45 11.17
C LYS A 36 18.03 14.62 10.87
N GLY A 37 17.23 15.02 11.86
CA GLY A 37 16.23 16.09 11.76
C GLY A 37 14.95 15.74 10.98
N LYS A 38 14.81 14.52 10.43
CA LYS A 38 13.63 14.10 9.65
C LYS A 38 12.77 13.10 10.41
N LYS A 39 11.44 13.18 10.22
CA LYS A 39 10.52 12.14 10.71
C LYS A 39 10.72 10.85 9.93
N VAL A 40 10.79 9.73 10.65
CA VAL A 40 10.95 8.39 10.08
C VAL A 40 9.95 7.42 10.69
N ALA A 41 9.58 6.41 9.90
CA ALA A 41 8.90 5.22 10.37
C ALA A 41 9.95 4.12 10.60
N VAL A 42 9.86 3.46 11.76
CA VAL A 42 10.80 2.40 12.15
C VAL A 42 10.03 1.11 12.31
N LYS A 43 10.15 0.21 11.34
CA LYS A 43 9.54 -1.13 11.40
C LYS A 43 10.47 -2.08 12.12
N VAL A 44 10.00 -2.71 13.18
CA VAL A 44 10.74 -3.64 14.02
C VAL A 44 10.04 -4.98 14.00
N ARG A 45 10.77 -6.05 13.66
CA ARG A 45 10.23 -7.40 13.63
C ARG A 45 9.83 -7.85 15.04
N HIS A 46 8.69 -8.53 15.15
CA HIS A 46 8.28 -9.12 16.42
C HIS A 46 9.31 -10.17 16.88
N PRO A 47 9.50 -10.33 18.20
CA PRO A 47 10.45 -11.30 18.70
C PRO A 47 10.10 -12.75 18.36
N GLY A 48 11.05 -13.51 17.79
CA GLY A 48 10.88 -14.94 17.55
C GLY A 48 9.94 -15.34 16.41
N VAL A 49 9.56 -14.40 15.54
CA VAL A 49 8.69 -14.67 14.37
C VAL A 49 9.22 -15.77 13.46
N ASP A 50 10.53 -15.85 13.28
CA ASP A 50 11.21 -16.92 12.55
C ASP A 50 10.85 -18.32 13.08
N LYS A 51 10.80 -18.47 14.42
CA LYS A 51 10.42 -19.73 15.07
C LYS A 51 8.93 -20.02 14.95
N TYR A 52 8.09 -18.99 15.01
CA TYR A 52 6.65 -19.14 14.82
C TYR A 52 6.34 -19.58 13.38
N ILE A 53 6.99 -18.98 12.38
CA ILE A 53 6.87 -19.38 10.98
C ILE A 53 7.28 -20.85 10.79
N GLU A 54 8.43 -21.26 11.32
CA GLU A 54 8.88 -22.65 11.20
C GLU A 54 7.89 -23.63 11.84
N ARG A 55 7.36 -23.31 13.02
CA ARG A 55 6.33 -24.10 13.68
C ARG A 55 5.07 -24.21 12.81
N ASP A 56 4.60 -23.10 12.28
CA ASP A 56 3.35 -23.06 11.51
C ASP A 56 3.48 -23.83 10.20
N ILE A 57 4.64 -23.76 9.52
CA ILE A 57 4.93 -24.61 8.35
C ILE A 57 4.95 -26.08 8.75
N ASN A 58 5.59 -26.45 9.86
CA ASN A 58 5.62 -27.84 10.32
C ASN A 58 4.21 -28.39 10.57
N ILE A 59 3.34 -27.59 11.20
CA ILE A 59 1.93 -27.94 11.42
C ILE A 59 1.20 -28.11 10.08
N LEU A 60 1.38 -27.17 9.16
CA LEU A 60 0.74 -27.19 7.85
C LEU A 60 1.11 -28.46 7.05
N PHE A 61 2.39 -28.81 6.99
CA PHE A 61 2.86 -30.01 6.31
C PHE A 61 2.44 -31.31 7.02
N PHE A 62 2.37 -31.30 8.36
CA PHE A 62 1.85 -32.43 9.12
C PHE A 62 0.37 -32.68 8.83
N ILE A 63 -0.44 -31.61 8.80
CA ILE A 63 -1.87 -31.71 8.44
C ILE A 63 -2.02 -32.16 6.98
N SER A 64 -1.22 -31.62 6.06
CA SER A 64 -1.20 -32.05 4.66
C SER A 64 -0.90 -33.55 4.53
N TYR A 65 0.09 -34.04 5.28
CA TYR A 65 0.42 -35.46 5.32
C TYR A 65 -0.76 -36.31 5.82
N LEU A 66 -1.43 -35.90 6.90
CA LEU A 66 -2.62 -36.60 7.40
C LEU A 66 -3.79 -36.56 6.39
N ALA A 67 -4.01 -35.42 5.74
CA ALA A 67 -5.08 -35.25 4.76
C ALA A 67 -4.84 -36.08 3.48
N SER A 68 -3.58 -36.35 3.12
CA SER A 68 -3.23 -37.19 1.98
C SER A 68 -3.79 -38.61 2.07
N PHE A 69 -4.00 -39.14 3.28
CA PHE A 69 -4.65 -40.44 3.50
C PHE A 69 -6.14 -40.44 3.14
N ILE A 70 -6.79 -39.27 3.11
CA ILE A 70 -8.19 -39.11 2.67
C ILE A 70 -8.24 -38.94 1.15
N SER A 71 -7.38 -38.07 0.60
CA SER A 71 -7.23 -37.88 -0.84
C SER A 71 -5.85 -37.29 -1.16
N PRO A 72 -5.13 -37.82 -2.18
CA PRO A 72 -3.90 -37.22 -2.67
C PRO A 72 -4.06 -35.75 -3.12
N SER A 73 -5.28 -35.31 -3.45
CA SER A 73 -5.55 -33.92 -3.85
C SER A 73 -5.43 -32.91 -2.71
N TYR A 74 -5.32 -33.37 -1.45
CA TYR A 74 -5.11 -32.51 -0.29
C TYR A 74 -3.63 -32.31 0.06
N GLU A 75 -2.71 -32.89 -0.71
CA GLU A 75 -1.29 -32.61 -0.56
C GLU A 75 -0.98 -31.18 -1.02
N ILE A 76 -0.20 -30.46 -0.22
CA ILE A 76 0.23 -29.11 -0.53
C ILE A 76 1.17 -29.16 -1.74
N PRO A 77 0.87 -28.45 -2.84
CA PRO A 77 1.64 -28.53 -4.09
C PRO A 77 2.93 -27.69 -4.06
N VAL A 78 3.51 -27.47 -2.88
CA VAL A 78 4.78 -26.75 -2.69
C VAL A 78 5.67 -27.51 -1.74
N SER A 79 6.99 -27.44 -1.94
CA SER A 79 7.94 -28.05 -1.02
C SER A 79 8.07 -27.24 0.26
N TYR A 80 8.40 -27.93 1.35
CA TYR A 80 8.70 -27.32 2.64
C TYR A 80 9.76 -26.21 2.53
N SER A 81 10.86 -26.50 1.84
CA SER A 81 11.98 -25.58 1.69
C SER A 81 11.60 -24.32 0.92
N SER A 82 10.78 -24.45 -0.15
CA SER A 82 10.31 -23.31 -0.92
C SER A 82 9.38 -22.43 -0.11
N LEU A 83 8.39 -23.01 0.59
CA LEU A 83 7.47 -22.22 1.43
C LEU A 83 8.20 -21.54 2.58
N LYS A 84 9.11 -22.26 3.25
CA LYS A 84 9.95 -21.69 4.32
C LYS A 84 10.79 -20.53 3.80
N LYS A 85 11.44 -20.68 2.64
CA LYS A 85 12.22 -19.61 2.03
C LYS A 85 11.36 -18.38 1.77
N THR A 86 10.20 -18.53 1.12
CA THR A 86 9.29 -17.41 0.84
C THR A 86 8.85 -16.67 2.11
N LEU A 87 8.49 -17.40 3.17
CA LEU A 87 8.05 -16.79 4.42
C LEU A 87 9.19 -16.12 5.20
N ILE A 88 10.40 -16.66 5.12
CA ILE A 88 11.58 -16.02 5.71
C ILE A 88 11.94 -14.73 4.96
N GLU A 89 11.86 -14.72 3.63
CA GLU A 89 12.07 -13.51 2.82
C GLU A 89 11.06 -12.40 3.17
N GLN A 90 9.83 -12.76 3.58
CA GLN A 90 8.82 -11.79 4.04
C GLN A 90 9.14 -11.13 5.39
N ILE A 91 10.03 -11.71 6.20
CA ILE A 91 10.40 -11.17 7.52
C ILE A 91 11.83 -10.63 7.56
N ASP A 92 12.49 -10.55 6.40
CA ASP A 92 13.78 -9.91 6.22
C ASP A 92 13.56 -8.55 5.52
N PHE A 93 13.68 -7.49 6.32
CA PHE A 93 13.45 -6.13 5.85
C PHE A 93 14.47 -5.64 4.80
N THR A 94 15.57 -6.34 4.58
CA THR A 94 16.51 -5.99 3.50
C THR A 94 15.89 -6.23 2.12
N PHE A 95 14.93 -7.16 1.99
CA PHE A 95 14.16 -7.32 0.76
C PHE A 95 13.16 -6.19 0.57
N GLU A 96 12.46 -5.79 1.62
CA GLU A 96 11.52 -4.66 1.57
C GLU A 96 12.24 -3.36 1.19
N MET A 97 13.40 -3.08 1.79
CA MET A 97 14.27 -1.97 1.42
C MET A 97 14.63 -1.97 -0.07
N LYS A 98 15.07 -3.12 -0.60
CA LYS A 98 15.41 -3.26 -2.04
C LYS A 98 14.20 -2.99 -2.92
N ASN A 99 13.02 -3.49 -2.54
CA ASN A 99 11.78 -3.27 -3.28
C ASN A 99 11.36 -1.80 -3.27
N LEU A 100 11.47 -1.12 -2.12
CA LEU A 100 11.20 0.32 -2.00
C LEU A 100 12.14 1.15 -2.89
N ASN A 101 13.43 0.83 -2.92
CA ASN A 101 14.37 1.49 -3.82
C ASN A 101 13.98 1.32 -5.30
N LEU A 102 13.58 0.11 -5.70
CA LEU A 102 13.10 -0.14 -7.06
C LEU A 102 11.84 0.67 -7.37
N PHE A 103 10.87 0.71 -6.46
CA PHE A 103 9.67 1.52 -6.66
C PHE A 103 9.98 3.02 -6.75
N ASN A 104 10.85 3.55 -5.88
CA ASN A 104 11.27 4.95 -5.96
C ASN A 104 11.93 5.28 -7.30
N GLU A 105 12.77 4.40 -7.85
CA GLU A 105 13.36 4.60 -9.17
C GLU A 105 12.34 4.50 -10.31
N MET A 106 11.41 3.53 -10.25
CA MET A 106 10.37 3.33 -11.27
C MET A 106 9.39 4.51 -11.34
N PHE A 107 9.12 5.15 -10.21
CA PHE A 107 8.13 6.22 -10.07
C PHE A 107 8.73 7.63 -9.93
N LYS A 108 10.05 7.79 -10.07
CA LYS A 108 10.75 9.08 -9.86
C LYS A 108 10.21 10.27 -10.68
N ASP A 109 9.65 10.00 -11.86
CA ASP A 109 9.11 11.02 -12.76
C ASP A 109 7.64 11.37 -12.48
N ARG A 110 6.99 10.64 -11.56
CA ARG A 110 5.58 10.81 -11.20
C ARG A 110 5.47 11.45 -9.82
N LYS A 111 4.72 12.56 -9.72
CA LYS A 111 4.63 13.34 -8.48
C LYS A 111 3.47 12.91 -7.58
N GLU A 112 2.47 12.28 -8.17
CA GLU A 112 1.21 11.89 -7.52
C GLU A 112 1.32 10.57 -6.76
N VAL A 113 2.35 9.77 -7.03
CA VAL A 113 2.57 8.46 -6.42
C VAL A 113 3.99 8.42 -5.90
N ASN A 114 4.15 8.29 -4.58
CA ASN A 114 5.43 8.26 -3.91
C ASN A 114 5.52 7.02 -3.01
N PHE A 115 6.73 6.53 -2.82
CA PHE A 115 7.01 5.41 -1.92
C PHE A 115 7.91 5.90 -0.78
N PRO A 116 7.86 5.27 0.40
CA PRO A 116 8.81 5.55 1.45
C PRO A 116 10.25 5.40 0.95
N SER A 117 11.12 6.35 1.30
CA SER A 117 12.55 6.26 1.02
C SER A 117 13.24 5.55 2.20
N PRO A 118 13.84 4.37 1.99
CA PRO A 118 14.53 3.67 3.07
C PRO A 118 15.86 4.34 3.44
N ILE A 119 16.27 4.19 4.69
CA ILE A 119 17.57 4.63 5.21
C ILE A 119 18.50 3.42 5.23
N GLU A 120 19.19 3.19 4.12
CA GLU A 120 19.97 1.96 3.89
C GLU A 120 21.07 1.73 4.91
N GLU A 121 21.80 2.79 5.26
CA GLU A 121 22.91 2.77 6.24
C GLU A 121 22.50 2.18 7.60
N ASN A 122 21.23 2.34 7.96
CA ASN A 122 20.68 1.88 9.21
C ASN A 122 19.60 0.80 9.02
N THR A 123 19.43 0.21 7.85
CA THR A 123 18.49 -0.91 7.67
C THR A 123 19.19 -2.26 7.90
N LYS A 124 18.51 -3.18 8.58
CA LYS A 124 18.98 -4.54 8.90
C LYS A 124 17.84 -5.54 8.69
N GLU A 125 18.14 -6.83 8.75
CA GLU A 125 17.14 -7.91 8.56
C GLU A 125 15.92 -7.76 9.48
N MET A 126 16.12 -7.28 10.71
CA MET A 126 15.06 -7.18 11.73
C MET A 126 14.49 -5.78 11.94
N VAL A 127 15.09 -4.75 11.31
CA VAL A 127 14.69 -3.36 11.47
C VAL A 127 14.80 -2.61 10.14
N LEU A 128 13.67 -2.07 9.67
CA LEU A 128 13.61 -1.13 8.54
C LEU A 128 13.42 0.29 9.08
N ILE A 129 14.19 1.24 8.56
CA ILE A 129 13.96 2.66 8.81
C ILE A 129 13.67 3.31 7.46
N GLU A 130 12.57 4.03 7.36
CA GLU A 130 12.14 4.69 6.13
C GLU A 130 11.54 6.07 6.41
N SER A 131 11.44 6.91 5.38
CA SER A 131 10.76 8.20 5.50
C SER A 131 9.33 8.03 6.00
N PHE A 132 8.93 8.87 6.96
CA PHE A 132 7.56 8.84 7.45
C PHE A 132 6.58 9.32 6.37
N VAL A 133 5.50 8.56 6.15
CA VAL A 133 4.42 8.93 5.22
C VAL A 133 3.31 9.62 6.00
N GLU A 134 3.03 10.87 5.62
CA GLU A 134 1.92 11.65 6.18
C GLU A 134 0.62 11.38 5.41
N GLY A 135 -0.53 11.58 6.06
CA GLY A 135 -1.86 11.49 5.43
C GLY A 135 -2.78 10.46 6.06
N HIS A 136 -3.90 10.18 5.39
CA HIS A 136 -4.92 9.24 5.85
C HIS A 136 -4.88 7.95 5.02
N PRO A 137 -5.08 6.77 5.63
CA PRO A 137 -5.18 5.53 4.88
C PRO A 137 -6.36 5.59 3.91
N VAL A 138 -6.25 4.93 2.75
CA VAL A 138 -7.32 4.98 1.72
C VAL A 138 -8.64 4.42 2.24
N THR A 139 -8.60 3.53 3.23
CA THR A 139 -9.79 2.99 3.92
C THR A 139 -10.68 4.09 4.52
N TYR A 140 -10.10 5.21 4.95
CA TYR A 140 -10.87 6.37 5.41
C TYR A 140 -11.78 6.90 4.29
N TYR A 141 -11.28 6.98 3.06
CA TYR A 141 -12.00 7.51 1.90
C TYR A 141 -13.03 6.50 1.36
N GLU A 142 -12.71 5.21 1.41
CA GLU A 142 -13.62 4.13 1.06
C GLU A 142 -14.92 4.18 1.89
N LEU A 143 -14.79 4.39 3.21
CA LEU A 143 -15.91 4.40 4.13
C LEU A 143 -16.77 5.67 4.06
N ASN A 144 -16.20 6.81 3.67
CA ASN A 144 -16.83 8.12 3.85
C ASN A 144 -17.41 8.76 2.57
N ARG A 145 -17.50 8.03 1.44
CA ARG A 145 -17.97 8.57 0.13
C ARG A 145 -17.43 9.98 -0.17
N HIS A 146 -16.11 10.14 -0.06
CA HIS A 146 -15.45 11.44 -0.18
C HIS A 146 -15.44 11.95 -1.64
N PRO A 147 -15.49 13.28 -1.89
CA PRO A 147 -15.37 13.84 -3.24
C PRO A 147 -14.12 13.38 -4.00
N LEU A 148 -13.05 13.11 -3.26
CA LEU A 148 -11.77 12.65 -3.81
C LEU A 148 -11.78 11.17 -4.24
N ASN A 149 -12.80 10.37 -3.92
CA ASN A 149 -12.79 8.93 -4.20
C ASN A 149 -12.56 8.62 -5.68
N LYS A 150 -13.13 9.41 -6.60
CA LYS A 150 -12.91 9.25 -8.04
C LYS A 150 -11.45 9.50 -8.44
N VAL A 151 -10.85 10.54 -7.87
CA VAL A 151 -9.45 10.91 -8.13
C VAL A 151 -8.51 9.86 -7.57
N ILE A 152 -8.74 9.42 -6.33
CA ILE A 152 -7.97 8.36 -5.66
C ILE A 152 -8.05 7.06 -6.48
N ALA A 153 -9.24 6.64 -6.89
CA ALA A 153 -9.43 5.43 -7.69
C ALA A 153 -8.72 5.51 -9.05
N ARG A 154 -8.76 6.67 -9.72
CA ARG A 154 -8.03 6.89 -10.98
C ARG A 154 -6.52 6.77 -10.76
N LEU A 155 -5.96 7.51 -9.81
CA LEU A 155 -4.52 7.51 -9.52
C LEU A 155 -4.03 6.12 -9.12
N GLY A 156 -4.78 5.43 -8.25
CA GLY A 156 -4.46 4.06 -7.84
C GLY A 156 -4.51 3.06 -9.00
N SER A 157 -5.51 3.17 -9.89
CA SER A 157 -5.60 2.31 -11.08
C SER A 157 -4.45 2.56 -12.04
N GLU A 158 -4.12 3.82 -12.31
CA GLU A 158 -2.98 4.19 -13.16
C GLU A 158 -1.64 3.68 -12.57
N ALA A 159 -1.43 3.83 -11.26
CA ALA A 159 -0.25 3.30 -10.58
C ALA A 159 -0.16 1.77 -10.69
N PHE A 160 -1.29 1.07 -10.53
CA PHE A 160 -1.37 -0.37 -10.69
C PHE A 160 -1.03 -0.83 -12.12
N PHE A 161 -1.61 -0.19 -13.13
CA PHE A 161 -1.30 -0.52 -14.52
C PHE A 161 0.13 -0.18 -14.91
N GLU A 162 0.70 0.89 -14.35
CA GLU A 162 2.11 1.21 -14.54
C GLU A 162 3.03 0.13 -13.95
N MET A 163 2.78 -0.29 -12.70
CA MET A 163 3.48 -1.42 -12.07
C MET A 163 3.40 -2.69 -12.93
N LEU A 164 2.19 -3.05 -13.38
CA LEU A 164 1.92 -4.28 -14.11
C LEU A 164 2.48 -4.26 -15.54
N MET A 165 2.13 -3.23 -16.32
CA MET A 165 2.33 -3.21 -17.78
C MET A 165 3.66 -2.59 -18.19
N LYS A 166 4.14 -1.59 -17.47
CA LYS A 166 5.37 -0.85 -17.82
C LYS A 166 6.58 -1.43 -17.10
N ASN A 167 6.43 -1.73 -15.81
CA ASN A 167 7.56 -2.09 -14.96
C ASN A 167 7.71 -3.61 -14.76
N ASN A 168 6.68 -4.40 -15.06
CA ASN A 168 6.63 -5.85 -14.77
C ASN A 168 6.99 -6.16 -13.30
N PHE A 169 6.66 -5.24 -12.39
CA PHE A 169 6.97 -5.34 -10.98
C PHE A 169 5.83 -4.72 -10.18
N ILE A 170 5.13 -5.56 -9.41
CA ILE A 170 3.90 -5.20 -8.73
C ILE A 170 4.09 -5.20 -7.22
N HIS A 171 3.41 -4.27 -6.55
CA HIS A 171 3.20 -4.37 -5.12
C HIS A 171 2.17 -5.47 -4.86
N ALA A 172 2.60 -6.60 -4.29
CA ALA A 172 1.75 -7.77 -4.11
C ALA A 172 0.66 -7.59 -3.03
N ASP A 173 0.82 -6.61 -2.13
CA ASP A 173 -0.08 -6.37 -1.00
C ASP A 173 -0.66 -4.93 -0.96
N CYS A 174 -1.44 -4.57 -1.97
CA CYS A 174 -2.09 -3.26 -2.09
C CYS A 174 -3.34 -3.11 -1.20
N HIS A 175 -3.31 -3.61 0.04
CA HIS A 175 -4.43 -3.43 0.95
C HIS A 175 -4.59 -1.96 1.36
N GLY A 176 -5.81 -1.53 1.70
CA GLY A 176 -6.08 -0.11 1.97
C GLY A 176 -5.29 0.49 3.16
N GLY A 177 -4.76 -0.33 4.07
CA GLY A 177 -3.85 0.11 5.13
C GLY A 177 -2.42 0.47 4.68
N ASN A 178 -2.01 0.13 3.46
CA ASN A 178 -0.66 0.41 2.92
C ASN A 178 -0.65 1.60 1.96
N ILE A 179 -1.83 2.16 1.66
CA ILE A 179 -1.98 3.27 0.73
C ILE A 179 -2.46 4.47 1.52
N PHE A 180 -1.66 5.53 1.55
CA PHE A 180 -1.94 6.76 2.26
C PHE A 180 -2.20 7.89 1.26
N ILE A 181 -3.19 8.71 1.57
CA ILE A 181 -3.58 9.88 0.79
C ILE A 181 -3.19 11.12 1.58
N GLU A 182 -2.19 11.82 1.05
CA GLU A 182 -1.80 13.15 1.49
C GLU A 182 -2.52 14.20 0.63
N VAL A 183 -3.25 15.11 1.26
CA VAL A 183 -3.90 16.23 0.56
C VAL A 183 -3.12 17.50 0.88
N LYS A 184 -2.51 18.11 -0.13
CA LYS A 184 -1.81 19.40 0.01
C LYS A 184 -2.82 20.55 0.02
N GLU A 185 -2.62 21.53 0.90
CA GLU A 185 -3.57 22.64 1.15
C GLU A 185 -3.96 23.42 -0.11
N GLU A 186 -3.02 23.62 -1.05
CA GLU A 186 -3.28 24.30 -2.33
C GLU A 186 -4.35 23.57 -3.17
N SER A 187 -4.42 22.24 -3.08
CA SER A 187 -5.42 21.42 -3.77
C SER A 187 -6.77 21.44 -3.05
N TYR A 188 -6.79 21.63 -1.73
CA TYR A 188 -8.02 21.59 -0.94
C TYR A 188 -8.92 22.80 -1.21
N ASN A 189 -8.35 23.99 -1.32
CA ASN A 189 -9.12 25.22 -1.58
C ASN A 189 -9.74 25.22 -2.98
N PHE A 190 -9.01 24.76 -4.01
CA PHE A 190 -9.54 24.64 -5.37
C PHE A 190 -10.67 23.61 -5.47
N PHE A 191 -10.52 22.44 -4.82
CA PHE A 191 -11.56 21.40 -4.86
C PHE A 191 -12.80 21.79 -4.04
N THR A 192 -12.65 22.50 -2.93
CA THR A 192 -13.80 22.93 -2.11
C THR A 192 -14.62 24.00 -2.84
N GLU A 193 -13.97 25.00 -3.46
CA GLU A 193 -14.67 25.99 -4.28
C GLU A 193 -15.41 25.37 -5.47
N VAL A 194 -14.78 24.43 -6.17
CA VAL A 194 -15.42 23.73 -7.31
C VAL A 194 -16.52 22.78 -6.84
N TYR A 195 -16.34 22.08 -5.71
CA TYR A 195 -17.35 21.18 -5.17
C TYR A 195 -18.57 21.92 -4.64
N ASP A 196 -18.39 23.03 -3.92
CA ASP A 196 -19.50 23.87 -3.45
C ASP A 196 -20.21 24.55 -4.63
N PHE A 197 -19.47 25.01 -5.64
CA PHE A 197 -20.06 25.49 -6.89
C PHE A 197 -20.89 24.41 -7.62
N VAL A 198 -20.37 23.19 -7.75
CA VAL A 198 -21.07 22.07 -8.38
C VAL A 198 -22.26 21.61 -7.55
N LYS A 199 -22.15 21.63 -6.21
CA LYS A 199 -23.23 21.27 -5.29
C LYS A 199 -24.35 22.30 -5.31
N ASP A 200 -24.02 23.59 -5.37
CA ASP A 200 -24.99 24.67 -5.55
C ASP A 200 -25.66 24.59 -6.93
N LEU A 201 -24.90 24.27 -7.97
CA LEU A 201 -25.43 24.03 -9.32
C LEU A 201 -26.36 22.81 -9.35
N MET A 202 -26.00 21.71 -8.66
CA MET A 202 -26.84 20.51 -8.55
C MET A 202 -28.08 20.73 -7.67
N TYR A 203 -28.00 21.56 -6.63
CA TYR A 203 -29.16 21.94 -5.81
C TYR A 203 -30.15 22.78 -6.62
N VAL A 204 -29.66 23.72 -7.44
CA VAL A 204 -30.46 24.51 -8.39
C VAL A 204 -31.08 23.64 -9.50
N LEU A 205 -30.37 22.60 -9.96
CA LEU A 205 -30.87 21.67 -10.97
C LEU A 205 -31.86 20.62 -10.42
N SER A 206 -31.90 20.40 -9.09
CA SER A 206 -32.78 19.39 -8.46
C SER A 206 -34.28 19.76 -8.45
N TYR A 207 -34.67 20.97 -8.89
CA TYR A 207 -36.07 21.41 -8.94
C TYR A 207 -36.75 21.38 -10.31
N ARG A 208 -36.07 20.93 -11.38
CA ARG A 208 -36.69 20.83 -12.71
C ARG A 208 -36.14 19.66 -13.52
N LEU A 209 -36.86 18.54 -13.51
CA LEU A 209 -37.43 17.87 -14.70
C LEU A 209 -37.77 16.40 -14.38
N LYS A 210 -39.02 16.04 -14.69
CA LYS A 210 -39.51 14.66 -14.87
C LYS A 210 -38.94 14.07 -16.17
N ALA A 211 -39.04 12.73 -16.29
CA ALA A 211 -38.80 11.87 -17.46
C ALA A 211 -37.34 11.42 -17.65
N GLU A 212 -37.01 10.29 -18.27
CA GLU A 212 -37.50 8.90 -18.41
C GLU A 212 -36.34 8.18 -19.15
N THR A 213 -36.39 6.86 -19.29
CA THR A 213 -35.30 6.00 -19.82
C THR A 213 -34.63 6.49 -21.12
N VAL A 214 -33.29 6.47 -21.16
CA VAL A 214 -32.50 6.72 -22.38
C VAL A 214 -32.15 5.39 -23.06
N ASP A 215 -32.54 5.28 -24.32
CA ASP A 215 -32.24 4.17 -25.22
C ASP A 215 -30.75 4.13 -25.61
N SER A 216 -30.14 2.97 -25.40
CA SER A 216 -28.70 2.71 -25.54
C SER A 216 -28.20 2.80 -26.99
N GLU A 217 -29.08 2.73 -27.97
CA GLU A 217 -28.75 2.81 -29.40
C GLU A 217 -28.25 4.21 -29.79
N SER A 218 -28.86 5.26 -29.23
CA SER A 218 -28.52 6.66 -29.52
C SER A 218 -27.14 7.05 -29.00
N LEU A 219 -26.72 6.48 -27.86
CA LEU A 219 -25.40 6.69 -27.27
C LEU A 219 -24.28 6.02 -28.07
N LYS A 220 -24.55 4.84 -28.64
CA LYS A 220 -23.60 4.16 -29.54
C LYS A 220 -23.40 4.93 -30.84
N GLN A 221 -24.45 5.54 -31.35
CA GLN A 221 -24.37 6.33 -32.58
C GLN A 221 -23.53 7.60 -32.39
N LEU A 222 -23.69 8.28 -31.25
CA LEU A 222 -22.91 9.46 -30.89
C LEU A 222 -21.41 9.14 -30.69
N TYR A 223 -21.09 7.99 -30.08
CA TYR A 223 -19.71 7.52 -29.93
C TYR A 223 -19.05 7.24 -31.28
N LEU A 224 -19.78 6.64 -32.21
CA LEU A 224 -19.28 6.32 -33.55
C LEU A 224 -19.12 7.56 -34.45
N GLU A 225 -19.94 8.60 -34.27
CA GLU A 225 -19.77 9.89 -34.94
C GLU A 225 -18.53 10.63 -34.42
N TYR A 226 -18.29 10.62 -33.11
CA TYR A 226 -17.09 11.24 -32.51
C TYR A 226 -15.78 10.60 -33.00
N CYS A 227 -15.74 9.28 -33.17
CA CYS A 227 -14.57 8.59 -33.71
C CYS A 227 -14.31 8.84 -35.21
N LYS A 228 -15.25 9.45 -35.95
CA LYS A 228 -15.10 9.74 -37.40
C LYS A 228 -14.62 11.16 -37.69
N GLU A 229 -14.64 12.08 -36.72
CA GLU A 229 -14.17 13.46 -36.91
C GLU A 229 -12.68 13.67 -36.55
N GLU A 230 -11.96 12.64 -36.10
CA GLU A 230 -10.51 12.69 -35.82
C GLU A 230 -9.64 11.86 -36.80
N ILE A 231 -9.94 11.92 -38.12
CA ILE A 231 -9.00 11.60 -39.21
C ILE A 231 -9.05 12.69 -40.28
#